data_AF-A0A1R4F273-F1
#
_entry.id   AF-A0A1R4F273-F1
#
_cell.length_a   1.000
_cell.length_b   1.000
_cell.length_c   1.000
_cell.angle_alpha   90.00
_cell.angle_beta   90.00
_cell.angle_gamma   90.00
#
_symmetry.space_group_name_H-M   'P 1'
#
loop_
_entity.id
_entity.type
_entity.pdbx_description
1 polymer ?
#
loop_
_entity_poly.entity_id
_entity_poly.type
_entity_poly.pdbx_seq_one_letter_code
_entity_poly.pdbx_strand_id
1 'polypeptide(L)'
;MAREIKAVVVMHYDETGWLDVKIADPDGNVVVLTVDDRVPADRVYEHTIREDPADVLAIAPRPWGHKDDERGQSLETRLHHLEHGLKVVK
;
A
#
# COMPACT_ATOMS: atom_id res chain seq x y z
N MET A 1 -12.65 20.92 -1.08
CA MET A 1 -12.25 20.89 0.34
C MET A 1 -11.23 19.78 0.52
N ALA A 2 -10.16 20.02 1.27
CA ALA A 2 -9.18 18.97 1.58
C ALA A 2 -9.81 17.96 2.55
N ARG A 3 -9.61 16.66 2.31
CA ARG A 3 -10.02 15.59 3.23
C ARG A 3 -9.06 15.60 4.42
N GLU A 4 -9.60 15.68 5.63
CA GLU A 4 -8.83 15.47 6.86
C GLU A 4 -8.57 13.97 7.05
N ILE A 5 -7.31 13.60 7.26
CA ILE A 5 -6.89 12.24 7.55
C ILE A 5 -6.76 12.12 9.07
N LYS A 6 -7.64 11.31 9.69
CA LYS A 6 -7.67 11.12 11.15
C LYS A 6 -6.76 10.01 11.65
N ALA A 7 -6.53 9.00 10.80
CA ALA A 7 -5.62 7.90 11.08
C ALA A 7 -5.03 7.37 9.76
N VAL A 8 -3.81 6.84 9.82
CA VAL A 8 -3.08 6.22 8.71
C VAL A 8 -2.46 4.92 9.20
N VAL A 9 -2.59 3.87 8.40
CA VAL A 9 -1.86 2.63 8.57
C VAL A 9 -1.08 2.37 7.29
N VAL A 10 0.23 2.17 7.42
CA VAL A 10 1.11 1.75 6.33
C VAL A 10 1.58 0.34 6.67
N MET A 11 1.36 -0.58 5.73
CA MET A 11 1.74 -1.98 5.85
C MET A 11 2.66 -2.30 4.69
N HIS A 12 3.86 -2.77 4.98
CA HIS A 12 4.88 -3.02 3.97
C HIS A 12 5.48 -4.40 4.14
N TYR A 13 5.37 -5.24 3.10
CA TYR A 13 6.13 -6.47 3.02
C TYR A 13 7.46 -6.20 2.33
N ASP A 14 8.56 -6.62 2.94
CA ASP A 14 9.86 -6.60 2.28
C ASP A 14 10.04 -7.78 1.31
N GLU A 15 11.19 -7.82 0.63
CA GLU A 15 11.54 -8.87 -0.34
C GLU A 15 11.66 -10.27 0.29
N THR A 16 11.88 -10.34 1.61
CA THR A 16 11.90 -11.60 2.37
C THR A 16 10.51 -12.01 2.84
N GLY A 17 9.52 -11.14 2.64
CA GLY A 17 8.15 -11.30 3.07
C GLY A 17 7.93 -10.97 4.54
N TRP A 18 8.83 -10.23 5.18
CA TRP A 18 8.63 -9.69 6.51
C TRP A 18 7.68 -8.48 6.45
N LEU A 19 6.72 -8.43 7.36
CA LEU A 19 5.74 -7.34 7.44
C LEU A 19 6.18 -6.28 8.46
N ASP A 20 6.33 -5.04 8.00
CA ASP A 20 6.41 -3.85 8.83
C ASP A 20 5.05 -3.12 8.84
N VAL A 21 4.61 -2.67 10.02
CA VAL A 21 3.34 -1.96 10.19
C VAL A 21 3.59 -0.68 10.98
N LYS A 22 3.16 0.44 10.39
CA LYS A 22 3.28 1.79 10.97
C LYS A 22 1.90 2.41 11.09
N ILE A 23 1.56 2.86 12.30
CA ILE A 23 0.20 3.32 12.63
C ILE A 23 0.29 4.72 13.21
N ALA A 24 -0.31 5.68 12.53
CA ALA A 24 -0.58 7.01 13.05
C ALA A 24 -2.07 7.12 13.34
N ASP A 25 -2.43 7.16 14.62
CA ASP A 25 -3.81 7.27 15.09
C ASP A 25 -3.78 7.94 16.47
N PRO A 26 -3.73 9.29 16.52
CA PRO A 26 -3.53 10.03 17.75
C PRO A 26 -4.66 9.82 18.76
N ASP A 27 -5.85 9.44 18.28
CA ASP A 27 -7.02 9.18 19.13
C ASP A 27 -7.13 7.71 19.55
N GLY A 28 -6.28 6.81 19.02
CA GLY A 28 -6.23 5.39 19.37
C GLY A 28 -7.48 4.58 19.04
N ASN A 29 -8.28 5.02 18.07
CA ASN A 29 -9.56 4.42 17.72
C ASN A 29 -9.47 3.21 16.77
N VAL A 30 -8.34 3.05 16.08
CA VAL A 30 -8.13 2.00 15.07
C VAL A 30 -7.47 0.80 15.70
N VAL A 31 -8.02 -0.40 15.48
CA VAL A 31 -7.37 -1.67 15.80
C VAL A 31 -6.83 -2.27 14.51
N VAL A 32 -5.54 -2.62 14.49
CA VAL A 32 -4.87 -3.20 13.32
C VAL A 32 -4.42 -4.61 13.65
N LEU A 33 -4.94 -5.58 12.90
CA LEU A 33 -4.65 -7.00 13.05
C LEU A 33 -4.08 -7.56 11.75
N THR A 34 -3.09 -8.43 11.84
CA THR A 34 -2.54 -9.15 10.68
C THR A 34 -2.65 -10.65 10.86
N VAL A 35 -2.94 -11.34 9.76
CA VAL A 35 -2.95 -12.79 9.64
C VAL A 35 -1.96 -13.16 8.54
N ASP A 36 -1.05 -14.09 8.82
CA ASP A 36 -0.10 -14.62 7.84
C ASP A 36 -0.47 -16.06 7.48
N ASP A 37 -1.16 -16.23 6.35
CA ASP A 37 -1.62 -17.54 5.87
C ASP A 37 -0.48 -18.47 5.41
N ARG A 38 0.77 -17.98 5.31
CA ARG A 38 1.93 -18.82 4.98
C ARG A 38 2.31 -19.74 6.12
N VAL A 39 1.87 -19.44 7.33
CA VAL A 39 2.09 -20.25 8.52
C VAL A 39 0.72 -20.78 8.94
N PRO A 40 0.31 -22.01 8.56
CA PRO A 40 -1.06 -22.50 8.77
C PRO A 40 -1.49 -22.68 10.24
N ALA A 41 -0.61 -22.39 11.19
CA ALA A 41 -0.89 -22.32 12.62
C ALA A 41 -0.80 -20.89 13.18
N ASP A 42 -0.71 -19.87 12.32
CA ASP A 42 -0.32 -18.55 12.77
C ASP A 42 -1.37 -17.86 13.61
N ARG A 43 -0.86 -17.04 14.52
CA ARG A 43 -1.66 -16.24 15.44
C ARG A 43 -2.14 -14.99 14.73
N VAL A 44 -3.28 -14.47 15.17
CA VAL A 44 -3.66 -13.09 14.87
C VAL A 44 -2.68 -12.19 15.61
N TYR A 45 -1.96 -11.34 14.88
CA TYR A 45 -1.02 -10.39 15.47
C TYR A 45 -1.70 -9.03 15.62
N GLU A 46 -1.78 -8.54 16.84
CA GLU A 46 -2.29 -7.21 17.15
C GLU A 46 -1.15 -6.18 17.17
N HIS A 47 -1.31 -5.11 16.41
CA HIS A 47 -0.34 -4.01 16.35
C HIS A 47 -0.78 -2.87 17.27
N THR A 48 -0.06 -2.73 18.39
CA THR A 48 -0.41 -1.76 19.44
C THR A 48 0.43 -0.49 19.41
N ILE A 49 1.61 -0.54 18.78
CA ILE A 49 2.57 0.58 18.72
C ILE A 49 2.04 1.67 17.77
N ARG A 50 2.04 2.91 18.26
CA ARG A 50 1.62 4.10 17.52
C ARG A 50 2.80 5.04 17.33
N GLU A 51 2.86 5.62 16.15
CA GLU A 51 3.93 6.49 15.69
C GLU A 51 3.39 7.90 15.46
N ASP A 52 4.30 8.88 15.38
CA ASP A 52 3.92 10.25 15.07
C ASP A 52 3.29 10.33 13.66
N PRO A 53 2.15 11.03 13.48
CA PRO A 53 1.53 11.19 12.17
C PRO A 53 2.44 11.76 11.09
N ALA A 54 3.34 12.69 11.41
CA ALA A 54 4.26 13.25 10.45
C ALA A 54 5.27 12.20 9.95
N ASP A 55 5.74 11.33 10.83
CA ASP A 55 6.69 10.27 10.50
C ASP A 55 6.04 9.20 9.62
N VAL A 56 4.82 8.77 9.95
CA VAL A 56 4.06 7.81 9.13
C VAL A 56 3.71 8.39 7.76
N LEU A 57 3.37 9.67 7.69
CA LEU A 57 3.11 10.35 6.42
C LEU A 57 4.38 10.56 5.59
N ALA A 58 5.55 10.69 6.21
CA ALA A 58 6.82 10.81 5.50
C ALA A 58 7.19 9.51 4.75
N ILE A 59 6.83 8.35 5.31
CA ILE A 59 7.03 7.03 4.68
C ILE A 59 5.87 6.58 3.81
N ALA A 60 4.73 7.27 3.87
CA ALA A 60 3.60 7.11 2.96
C ALA A 60 3.72 8.17 1.85
N PRO A 61 4.56 7.97 0.80
CA PRO A 61 4.45 8.81 -0.38
C PRO A 61 2.98 8.78 -0.80
N ARG A 62 2.40 9.96 -1.09
CA ARG A 62 0.97 10.13 -1.39
C ARG A 62 0.47 8.92 -2.19
N PRO A 63 -0.62 8.26 -1.79
CA PRO A 63 -1.03 7.00 -2.39
C PRO A 63 -1.36 7.23 -3.87
N TRP A 64 -0.40 6.88 -4.72
CA TRP A 64 -0.54 6.54 -6.12
C TRP A 64 0.07 5.14 -6.22
N GLY A 65 -0.71 4.16 -6.69
CA GLY A 65 -0.33 2.75 -6.61
C GLY A 65 -1.44 1.83 -6.11
N HIS A 66 -2.69 2.07 -6.53
CA HIS A 66 -3.63 0.97 -6.69
C HIS A 66 -3.01 -0.07 -7.66
N LYS A 67 -3.51 -1.31 -7.69
CA LYS A 67 -3.06 -2.41 -8.56
C LYS A 67 -2.96 -2.09 -10.08
N ASP A 68 -3.30 -0.87 -10.49
CA ASP A 68 -3.40 -0.39 -11.87
C ASP A 68 -2.50 0.84 -12.20
N ASP A 69 -1.66 1.36 -11.28
CA ASP A 69 -1.24 2.78 -11.44
C ASP A 69 -0.07 3.09 -12.40
N GLU A 70 0.90 2.21 -12.68
CA GLU A 70 1.91 2.53 -13.74
C GLU A 70 2.40 1.31 -14.55
N ARG A 71 2.54 0.14 -13.91
CA ARG A 71 2.97 -1.09 -14.61
C ARG A 71 1.86 -1.70 -15.47
N GLY A 72 0.59 -1.57 -15.06
CA GLY A 72 -0.56 -2.10 -15.80
C GLY A 72 -0.77 -1.38 -17.13
N GLN A 73 -0.91 -0.06 -17.12
CA GLN A 73 -1.02 0.74 -18.36
C GLN A 73 0.20 0.62 -19.27
N SER A 74 1.41 0.58 -18.69
CA SER A 74 2.63 0.36 -19.49
C SER A 74 2.65 -1.02 -20.15
N LEU A 75 2.15 -2.06 -19.48
CA LEU A 75 2.07 -3.41 -20.02
C LEU A 75 0.95 -3.54 -21.06
N GLU A 76 -0.23 -2.98 -20.82
CA GLU A 76 -1.32 -2.91 -21.81
C GLU A 76 -0.89 -2.14 -23.06
N THR A 77 -0.24 -0.98 -22.89
CA THR A 77 0.32 -0.22 -24.01
C THR A 77 1.35 -1.03 -24.77
N ARG A 78 2.23 -1.76 -24.07
CA ARG A 78 3.24 -2.62 -24.70
C ARG A 78 2.64 -3.82 -25.43
N LEU A 79 1.63 -4.46 -24.86
CA LEU A 79 0.90 -5.58 -25.47
C LEU A 79 0.10 -5.12 -26.69
N HIS A 80 -0.62 -4.01 -26.58
CA HIS A 80 -1.32 -3.39 -27.70
C HIS A 80 -0.35 -3.02 -28.84
N HIS A 81 0.83 -2.47 -28.53
CA HIS A 81 1.86 -2.20 -29.54
C HIS A 81 2.44 -3.47 -30.18
N LEU A 82 2.57 -4.56 -29.41
CA LEU A 82 3.03 -5.86 -29.92
C LEU A 82 1.98 -6.53 -30.83
N GLU A 83 0.69 -6.41 -30.49
CA GLU A 83 -0.41 -7.06 -31.21
C GLU A 83 -0.89 -6.25 -32.43
N HIS A 84 -0.77 -4.92 -32.40
CA HIS A 84 -1.37 -4.05 -33.42
C HIS A 84 -0.39 -3.07 -34.10
N GLY A 85 0.88 -3.08 -33.70
CA GLY A 85 1.89 -2.14 -34.16
C GLY A 85 1.72 -0.73 -33.60
N LEU A 86 2.76 0.10 -33.72
CA LEU A 86 2.72 1.53 -33.33
C LEU A 86 1.81 2.30 -34.32
N LYS A 87 0.64 2.75 -33.86
CA LYS A 87 -0.18 3.74 -34.57
C LYS A 87 -0.07 5.09 -33.89
N VAL A 88 0.61 6.03 -34.56
CA VAL A 88 0.51 7.46 -34.24
C VAL A 88 -0.84 7.94 -34.74
N VAL A 89 -1.78 8.21 -33.83
CA VAL A 89 -3.04 8.88 -34.16
C VAL A 89 -2.81 10.39 -34.01
N LYS A 90 -3.10 11.14 -35.08
CA LYS A 90 -3.06 12.61 -35.10
C LYS A 90 -4.25 13.20 -34.35
#